data_AF-A0A0L7TAX2-F1
#
_entry.id   AF-A0A0L7TAX2-F1
#
_cell.length_a   1.000
_cell.length_b   1.000
_cell.length_c   1.000
_cell.angle_alpha   90.00
_cell.angle_beta   90.00
_cell.angle_gamma   90.00
#
_symmetry.space_group_name_H-M   'P 1'
#
loop_
_entity.id
_entity.type
_entity.pdbx_description
1 polymer ?
#
loop_
_entity_poly.entity_id
_entity_poly.type
_entity_poly.pdbx_seq_one_letter_code
_entity_poly.pdbx_strand_id
1 'polypeptide(L)' 'MMPAFSSWQTFFAMGGYAFYVWLAVCFTVIPLAVLFIHSVLQRRRLLADIRQRQSRERRIRAAKTKKAVTEAAGE' A
#
# COMPACT_ATOMS: atom_id res chain seq x y z
N MET A 1 1.00 45.16 -7.51
CA MET A 1 1.68 43.91 -7.91
C MET A 1 0.67 43.09 -8.69
N MET A 2 0.86 42.86 -9.99
CA MET A 2 -0.14 42.18 -10.82
C MET A 2 0.05 40.67 -10.64
N PRO A 3 -0.91 39.92 -10.06
CA PRO A 3 -0.77 38.48 -9.95
C PRO A 3 -0.79 37.87 -11.36
N ALA A 4 0.24 37.08 -11.69
CA ALA A 4 0.38 36.42 -13.00
C ALA A 4 -0.78 35.45 -13.32
N PHE A 5 -1.60 35.11 -12.31
CA PHE A 5 -2.77 34.26 -12.44
C PHE A 5 -3.91 34.79 -11.59
N SER A 6 -5.05 35.03 -12.22
CA SER A 6 -6.24 35.62 -11.59
C SER A 6 -7.07 34.58 -10.80
N SER A 7 -6.84 33.29 -11.05
CA SER A 7 -7.53 32.20 -10.36
C SER A 7 -6.74 30.89 -10.46
N TRP A 8 -6.97 29.98 -9.52
CA TRP A 8 -6.50 28.58 -9.64
C TRP A 8 -6.94 27.96 -10.96
N GLN A 9 -8.15 28.27 -11.44
CA GLN A 9 -8.66 27.76 -12.70
C GLN A 9 -7.79 28.19 -13.89
N THR A 10 -7.30 29.44 -13.90
CA THR A 10 -6.39 29.95 -14.96
C THR A 10 -5.02 29.27 -14.91
N PHE A 11 -4.56 28.84 -13.74
CA PHE A 11 -3.34 28.05 -13.60
C PHE A 11 -3.50 26.62 -14.16
N PHE A 12 -4.64 25.98 -13.90
CA PHE A 12 -4.97 24.68 -14.48
C PHE A 12 -5.43 24.74 -15.94
N ALA A 13 -5.87 25.91 -16.42
CA ALA A 13 -6.36 26.14 -17.77
C ALA A 13 -5.65 27.36 -18.38
N MET A 14 -4.30 27.34 -18.37
CA MET A 14 -3.48 28.36 -19.03
C MET A 14 -3.69 28.33 -20.54
N GLY A 15 -4.80 28.93 -21.00
CA GLY A 15 -5.06 29.35 -22.38
C GLY A 15 -4.67 28.39 -23.50
N GLY A 16 -4.77 27.07 -23.30
CA GLY A 16 -4.45 26.04 -24.30
C GLY A 16 -3.26 25.12 -24.00
N TYR A 17 -2.33 25.50 -23.12
CA TYR A 17 -1.11 24.69 -22.86
C TYR A 17 -1.22 23.73 -21.68
N ALA A 18 -2.18 23.95 -20.80
CA ALA A 18 -2.31 23.15 -19.59
C ALA A 18 -2.52 21.66 -19.90
N PHE A 19 -3.22 21.32 -20.98
CA PHE A 19 -3.40 19.93 -21.40
C PHE A 19 -2.06 19.21 -21.60
N TYR A 20 -1.11 19.83 -22.31
CA TYR A 20 0.21 19.25 -22.56
C TYR A 20 1.04 19.11 -21.27
N VAL A 21 0.98 20.12 -20.40
CA VAL A 21 1.70 20.11 -19.11
C VAL A 21 1.16 18.99 -18.22
N TRP A 22 -0.17 18.88 -18.09
CA TRP A 22 -0.79 17.81 -17.31
C TRP A 22 -0.53 16.43 -17.90
N LEU A 23 -0.49 16.30 -19.23
CA LEU A 23 -0.11 15.03 -19.86
C LEU A 23 1.31 14.61 -19.48
N ALA A 24 2.27 15.53 -19.55
CA ALA A 24 3.67 15.28 -19.17
C ALA A 24 3.81 14.97 -17.67
N VAL A 25 3.12 15.72 -16.81
CA VAL A 25 3.07 15.45 -15.36
C VAL A 25 2.48 14.07 -15.10
N CYS A 26 1.35 13.72 -15.72
CA CYS A 26 0.79 12.38 -15.60
C CYS A 26 1.77 11.31 -16.09
N PHE A 27 2.44 11.51 -17.21
CA PHE A 27 3.42 10.56 -17.74
C PHE A 27 4.60 10.29 -16.80
N THR A 28 4.95 11.25 -15.94
CA THR A 28 6.04 11.10 -14.96
C THR A 28 5.54 10.60 -13.61
N VAL A 29 4.39 11.09 -13.15
CA VAL A 29 3.78 10.71 -11.87
C VAL A 29 3.21 9.30 -11.93
N ILE A 30 2.60 8.87 -13.04
CA ILE A 30 1.98 7.54 -13.17
C ILE A 30 3.01 6.42 -12.94
N PRO A 31 4.17 6.36 -13.63
CA PRO A 31 5.17 5.33 -13.38
C PRO A 31 5.69 5.36 -11.94
N LEU A 32 5.88 6.56 -11.37
CA LEU A 32 6.35 6.71 -10.00
C LEU A 32 5.31 6.17 -9.00
N ALA A 33 4.04 6.50 -9.19
CA ALA A 33 2.93 6.02 -8.39
C ALA A 33 2.77 4.50 -8.54
N VAL A 34 2.86 3.97 -9.76
CA VAL A 34 2.84 2.52 -10.02
C VAL A 34 3.97 1.83 -9.29
N LEU A 35 5.20 2.34 -9.35
CA LEU A 35 6.35 1.76 -8.66
C LEU A 35 6.17 1.82 -7.13
N PHE A 36 5.68 2.94 -6.61
CA PHE A 36 5.41 3.11 -5.18
C PHE A 36 4.33 2.14 -4.70
N ILE A 37 3.20 2.07 -5.41
CA ILE A 37 2.11 1.13 -5.14
C ILE A 37 2.62 -0.30 -5.23
N HIS A 38 3.40 -0.63 -6.27
CA HIS A 38 3.96 -1.96 -6.44
C HIS A 38 4.88 -2.34 -5.27
N SER A 39 5.75 -1.42 -4.83
CA SER A 39 6.64 -1.61 -3.68
C SER A 39 5.85 -1.81 -2.38
N VAL A 40 4.83 -0.98 -2.13
CA VAL A 40 3.97 -1.09 -0.95
C VAL A 40 3.15 -2.38 -0.99
N LEU A 41 2.59 -2.75 -2.15
CA LEU A 41 1.85 -3.99 -2.33
C LEU A 41 2.73 -5.23 -2.16
N GLN A 42 3.96 -5.23 -2.68
CA GLN A 42 4.92 -6.31 -2.46
C GLN A 42 5.21 -6.48 -0.97
N ARG A 43 5.47 -5.38 -0.25
CA ARG A 43 5.70 -5.42 1.19
C ARG A 43 4.49 -5.90 1.98
N ARG A 44 3.28 -5.50 1.56
CA ARG A 44 2.02 -5.96 2.17
C ARG A 44 1.72 -7.42 1.86
N ARG A 45 2.00 -7.90 0.64
CA ARG A 45 1.86 -9.30 0.25
C ARG A 45 2.78 -10.20 1.05
N LEU A 46 4.04 -9.80 1.25
CA LEU A 46 4.97 -10.54 2.10
C LEU A 46 4.47 -10.63 3.55
N LEU A 47 4.01 -9.51 4.11
CA LEU A 47 3.44 -9.49 5.46
C LEU A 47 2.13 -10.29 5.57
N ALA A 48 1.30 -10.29 4.54
CA ALA A 48 0.06 -11.06 4.49
C ALA A 48 0.34 -12.57 4.44
N ASP A 49 1.33 -12.99 3.64
CA ASP A 49 1.73 -14.40 3.54
C ASP A 49 2.32 -14.91 4.86
N ILE A 50 3.13 -14.09 5.53
CA ILE A 50 3.62 -14.38 6.90
C ILE A 50 2.45 -14.50 7.88
N ARG A 51 1.46 -13.61 7.82
CA ARG A 51 0.30 -13.63 8.71
C ARG A 51 -0.54 -14.90 8.52
N GLN A 52 -0.69 -15.34 7.27
CA GLN A 52 -1.40 -16.57 6.93
C GLN A 52 -0.66 -17.81 7.44
N ARG A 53 0.68 -17.86 7.31
CA ARG A 53 1.52 -18.93 7.88
C ARG A 53 1.47 -18.94 9.41
N GLN A 54 1.57 -17.77 10.05
CA GLN A 54 1.44 -17.65 11.51
C GLN A 54 0.08 -18.13 12.03
N SER A 55 -1.01 -17.90 11.31
CA SER A 55 -2.34 -18.37 11.74
C SER A 55 -2.42 -19.91 11.83
N ARG A 56 -1.76 -20.61 10.89
CA ARG A 56 -1.68 -22.08 10.90
C ARG A 56 -0.77 -22.57 12.02
N GLU A 57 0.40 -21.96 12.20
CA GLU A 57 1.33 -22.32 13.27
C GLU A 57 0.75 -22.10 14.67
N ARG A 58 -0.01 -21.01 14.87
CA ARG A 58 -0.70 -20.73 16.14
C ARG A 58 -1.72 -21.80 16.49
N ARG A 59 -2.46 -22.32 15.51
CA ARG A 59 -3.43 -23.43 15.73
C ARG A 59 -2.72 -24.73 16.12
N ILE A 60 -1.59 -25.03 15.49
CA ILE A 60 -0.81 -26.23 15.82
C ILE A 60 -0.15 -26.11 17.20
N ARG A 61 0.39 -24.93 17.55
CA ARG A 61 0.93 -24.68 18.90
C ARG A 61 -0.16 -24.77 19.97
N ALA A 62 -1.33 -24.18 19.76
CA ALA A 62 -2.45 -24.27 20.71
C ALA A 62 -2.92 -25.72 20.93
N ALA A 63 -2.92 -26.54 19.87
CA ALA A 63 -3.23 -27.96 19.98
C ALA A 63 -2.13 -28.75 20.73
N LYS A 64 -0.85 -28.42 20.52
CA LYS A 64 0.27 -29.02 21.27
C LYS A 64 0.25 -28.64 22.75
N THR A 65 -0.04 -27.39 23.09
CA THR A 65 -0.16 -26.95 24.49
C THR A 65 -1.34 -27.62 25.18
N LYS A 66 -2.48 -27.78 24.51
CA LYS A 66 -3.61 -28.56 25.06
C LYS A 66 -3.25 -30.02 25.30
N LYS A 67 -2.54 -30.69 24.37
CA LYS A 67 -2.09 -32.07 24.58
C LYS A 67 -1.12 -32.21 25.75
N ALA A 68 -0.13 -31.32 25.86
CA ALA A 68 0.84 -31.33 26.96
C ALA A 68 0.18 -31.07 28.33
N VAL A 69 -0.82 -30.19 28.39
CA VAL A 69 -1.60 -29.93 29.62
C VAL A 69 -2.52 -31.10 29.98
N THR A 70 -3.09 -31.80 28.99
CA THR A 70 -3.92 -32.99 29.23
C THR A 70 -3.09 -34.21 29.63
N GLU A 71 -1.87 -34.38 29.12
CA GLU A 71 -0.94 -35.44 29.56
C GLU A 71 -0.42 -35.17 30.99
N ALA A 72 -0.05 -33.93 31.32
CA ALA A 72 0.46 -33.58 32.66
C ALA A 72 -0.61 -33.53 33.77
N ALA A 73 -1.90 -33.51 33.42
CA ALA A 73 -3.01 -33.54 34.38
C ALA A 73 -3.59 -34.96 34.57
N GLY A 74 -3.07 -35.94 33.84
CA GLY A 74 -3.49 -37.35 33.91
C GLY A 74 -2.53 -38.26 34.67
N GLU A 75 -1.42 -37.72 35.20
CA GLU A 75 -0.48 -38.41 36.10
C GLU A 75 -0.75 -38.06 37.58
#